data_AF-A0A0M3J7P9-F1
#
_entry.id   AF-A0A0M3J7P9-F1
#
_cell.length_a   1.000
_cell.length_b   1.000
_cell.length_c   1.000
_cell.angle_alpha   90.00
_cell.angle_beta   90.00
_cell.angle_gamma   90.00
#
_symmetry.space_group_name_H-M   'P 1'
#
loop_
_entity.id
_entity.type
_entity.pdbx_description
1 polymer ?
#
loop_
_entity_poly.entity_id
_entity_poly.type
_entity_poly.pdbx_seq_one_letter_code
_entity_poly.pdbx_strand_id
1 'polypeptide(L)' 'MAECLFSSGKPVNMADIVKELRKQRNGSVQTDIQYVYMHRCLVGLCENKKVMKREELSNFIKDFDVVAAARGK' A
#
# COMPACT_ATOMS: atom_id res chain seq x y z
N MET A 1 -10.89 14.48 5.27
CA MET A 1 -9.54 14.58 5.88
C MET A 1 -8.48 13.78 5.13
N ALA A 2 -8.73 12.51 4.75
CA ALA A 2 -7.75 11.69 4.01
C ALA A 2 -7.31 12.30 2.66
N GLU A 3 -8.23 12.89 1.90
CA GLU A 3 -7.92 13.55 0.61
C GLU A 3 -6.91 14.70 0.74
N CYS A 4 -6.94 15.48 1.84
CA CYS A 4 -5.96 16.54 2.07
C CYS A 4 -4.55 15.98 2.31
N LEU A 5 -4.41 14.81 2.94
CA LEU A 5 -3.10 14.18 3.16
C LEU A 5 -2.45 13.82 1.81
N PHE A 6 -3.20 13.20 0.91
CA PHE A 6 -2.68 12.77 -0.39
C PHE A 6 -2.42 13.93 -1.37
N SER A 7 -3.16 15.04 -1.26
CA SER A 7 -3.06 16.18 -2.18
C SER A 7 -2.07 17.26 -1.72
N SER A 8 -1.45 17.11 -0.55
CA SER A 8 -0.56 18.13 0.03
C SER A 8 0.83 18.21 -0.60
N GLY A 9 1.19 17.27 -1.48
CA GLY A 9 2.53 17.14 -2.07
C GLY A 9 3.62 16.71 -1.08
N LYS A 10 3.26 16.46 0.19
CA LYS A 10 4.20 16.01 1.23
C LYS A 10 4.35 14.48 1.21
N PRO A 11 5.52 13.96 1.58
CA PRO A 11 5.68 12.54 1.86
C PRO A 11 4.68 12.08 2.91
N VAL A 12 4.02 10.96 2.65
CA VAL A 12 3.05 10.36 3.56
C VAL A 12 3.55 9.01 4.08
N ASN A 13 3.17 8.68 5.31
CA ASN A 13 3.44 7.38 5.91
C ASN A 13 2.16 6.53 5.87
N MET A 14 2.24 5.33 5.28
CA MET A 14 1.12 4.40 5.18
C MET A 14 0.55 3.99 6.55
N ALA A 15 1.40 3.87 7.58
CA ALA A 15 0.95 3.56 8.93
C ALA A 15 0.05 4.65 9.50
N ASP A 16 0.39 5.92 9.26
CA ASP A 16 -0.40 7.06 9.75
C ASP A 16 -1.71 7.21 8.96
N ILE A 17 -1.68 6.92 7.66
CA ILE A 17 -2.90 6.80 6.83
C ILE A 17 -3.86 5.77 7.43
N VAL A 18 -3.37 4.56 7.73
CA VAL A 18 -4.22 3.49 8.27
C VAL A 18 -4.74 3.82 9.67
N LYS A 19 -3.93 4.45 10.53
CA LYS A 19 -4.40 4.97 11.83
C LYS A 19 -5.55 5.95 11.64
N GLU A 20 -5.44 6.87 10.68
CA GLU A 20 -6.49 7.86 10.41
C GLU A 20 -7.76 7.22 9.82
N LEU A 21 -7.62 6.23 8.93
CA LEU A 21 -8.76 5.45 8.43
C LEU A 21 -9.49 4.73 9.56
N ARG A 22 -8.75 4.17 10.52
CA ARG A 22 -9.35 3.47 11.69
C ARG A 22 -10.09 4.41 12.64
N LYS A 23 -9.72 5.70 12.71
CA LYS A 23 -10.51 6.70 13.46
C LYS A 23 -11.86 6.98 12.81
N GLN A 24 -11.93 6.97 11.49
CA GLN A 24 -13.16 7.23 10.73
C GLN A 24 -14.07 5.99 10.69
N ARG A 25 -13.48 4.80 10.53
CA ARG A 25 -14.19 3.54 10.55
C ARG A 25 -13.36 2.45 11.21
N ASN A 26 -13.83 1.96 12.34
CA ASN A 26 -13.22 0.83 13.02
C ASN A 26 -13.14 -0.39 12.09
N GLY A 27 -12.07 -1.15 12.20
CA GLY A 27 -11.83 -2.31 11.34
C GLY A 27 -11.43 -1.95 9.91
N SER A 28 -10.96 -0.72 9.64
CA SER A 28 -10.27 -0.41 8.38
C SER A 28 -8.90 -1.10 8.35
N VAL A 29 -8.63 -1.88 7.29
CA VAL A 29 -7.39 -2.65 7.08
C VAL A 29 -7.11 -3.59 8.26
N GLN A 30 -7.81 -4.72 8.32
CA GLN A 30 -7.85 -5.61 9.48
C GLN A 30 -6.70 -6.61 9.49
N THR A 31 -6.32 -7.11 8.32
CA THR A 31 -5.28 -8.11 8.18
C THR A 31 -3.96 -7.49 7.75
N ASP A 32 -2.86 -8.15 8.09
CA ASP A 32 -1.53 -7.75 7.64
C ASP A 32 -1.42 -7.79 6.11
N ILE A 33 -2.00 -8.81 5.46
CA ILE A 33 -2.00 -8.90 3.99
C ILE A 33 -2.75 -7.73 3.33
N GLN A 34 -3.83 -7.23 3.92
CA GLN A 34 -4.51 -6.02 3.44
C GLN A 34 -3.59 -4.80 3.51
N TYR A 35 -2.83 -4.66 4.60
CA TYR A 35 -1.86 -3.56 4.74
C TYR A 35 -0.77 -3.62 3.67
N VAL A 36 -0.18 -4.81 3.45
CA VAL A 36 0.85 -4.99 2.41
C VAL A 36 0.25 -4.79 1.01
N TYR A 37 -1.00 -5.20 0.78
CA TYR A 37 -1.67 -5.00 -0.51
C TYR A 37 -1.83 -3.51 -0.86
N MET A 38 -1.98 -2.61 0.12
CA MET A 38 -1.95 -1.17 -0.13
C MET A 38 -0.64 -0.73 -0.78
N HIS A 39 0.51 -1.26 -0.32
CA HIS A 39 1.80 -1.03 -0.95
C HIS A 39 1.90 -1.65 -2.35
N ARG A 40 1.33 -2.85 -2.56
CA ARG A 40 1.27 -3.49 -3.88
C ARG A 40 0.51 -2.66 -4.90
N CYS A 41 -0.57 -1.99 -4.49
CA CYS A 41 -1.30 -1.04 -5.32
C CYS A 41 -0.45 0.18 -5.71
N LEU A 42 0.31 0.76 -4.77
CA LEU A 42 1.22 1.87 -5.06
C LEU A 42 2.32 1.46 -6.04
N VAL A 43 2.91 0.28 -5.86
CA VAL A 43 3.89 -0.30 -6.79
C VAL A 43 3.28 -0.43 -8.20
N GLY A 44 2.06 -0.95 -8.31
CA GLY A 44 1.35 -1.03 -9.60
C GLY A 44 1.07 0.33 -10.24
N LEU A 45 0.74 1.35 -9.43
CA LEU A 45 0.59 2.72 -9.93
C LEU A 45 1.92 3.30 -10.43
N CYS A 46 3.02 3.07 -9.73
CA CYS A 46 4.35 3.52 -10.16
C CYS A 46 4.78 2.85 -11.47
N GLU A 47 4.52 1.54 -11.62
CA GLU A 47 4.78 0.78 -12.86
C GLU A 47 3.95 1.34 -14.02
N ASN A 48 2.63 1.53 -13.82
CA ASN A 48 1.72 2.05 -14.85
C ASN A 48 2.08 3.48 -15.29
N LYS A 49 2.54 4.33 -14.34
CA LYS A 49 2.98 5.69 -14.62
C LYS A 49 4.43 5.79 -15.10
N LYS A 50 5.15 4.67 -15.21
CA LYS A 50 6.57 4.60 -15.58
C LYS A 50 7.49 5.48 -14.72
N VAL A 51 7.14 5.62 -13.43
CA VAL A 51 7.91 6.42 -12.45
C VAL A 51 9.10 5.64 -11.89
N MET A 52 9.00 4.31 -11.87
CA MET A 52 10.07 3.39 -11.46
C MET A 52 10.24 2.27 -12.48
N LYS A 53 11.43 1.68 -12.50
CA LYS A 53 11.73 0.54 -13.37
C LYS A 53 11.23 -0.76 -12.73
N ARG A 54 10.80 -1.71 -13.57
CA ARG A 54 10.26 -2.99 -13.08
C ARG A 54 11.30 -3.79 -12.29
N GLU A 55 12.57 -3.68 -12.65
CA GLU A 55 13.68 -4.35 -11.97
C GLU A 55 13.79 -3.90 -10.50
N GLU A 56 13.59 -2.62 -10.23
CA GLU A 56 13.62 -2.02 -8.87
C GLU A 56 12.46 -2.53 -8.00
N LEU A 57 11.33 -2.90 -8.63
CA LEU A 57 10.12 -3.37 -7.97
C LEU A 57 10.07 -4.91 -7.86
N SER A 58 10.95 -5.61 -8.58
CA SER A 58 10.86 -7.05 -8.79
C SER A 58 10.98 -7.86 -7.50
N ASN A 59 11.83 -7.45 -6.57
CA ASN A 59 12.00 -8.11 -5.27
C ASN A 59 10.74 -7.97 -4.42
N PHE A 60 10.19 -6.76 -4.34
CA PHE A 60 8.94 -6.53 -3.61
C PHE A 60 7.80 -7.37 -4.15
N ILE A 61 7.63 -7.46 -5.49
CA ILE A 61 6.57 -8.24 -6.11
C ILE A 61 6.71 -9.72 -5.77
N LYS A 62 7.93 -10.28 -5.87
CA LYS A 62 8.20 -11.69 -5.51
C LYS A 62 7.87 -11.97 -4.05
N ASP A 63 8.36 -11.13 -3.14
CA ASP A 63 8.12 -11.31 -1.70
C ASP A 63 6.64 -11.17 -1.36
N PHE A 64 5.95 -10.23 -2.00
CA PHE A 64 4.50 -10.06 -1.86
C PHE A 64 3.74 -11.33 -2.30
N ASP A 65 4.07 -11.90 -3.47
CA ASP A 65 3.38 -13.07 -4.01
C ASP A 65 3.52 -14.29 -3.08
N VAL A 66 4.69 -14.48 -2.45
CA VAL A 66 4.90 -15.54 -1.45
C VAL A 66 3.99 -15.35 -0.23
N VAL A 67 3.93 -14.13 0.30
CA VAL A 67 3.08 -13.82 1.47
C VAL A 67 1.60 -13.92 1.12
N ALA A 68 1.21 -13.45 -0.07
CA ALA A 68 -0.16 -13.50 -0.57
C ALA A 68 -0.62 -14.94 -0.78
N ALA A 69 0.23 -15.84 -1.30
CA ALA A 69 -0.10 -17.25 -1.43
C ALA A 69 -0.29 -17.95 -0.07
N ALA A 70 0.47 -17.56 0.94
CA ALA A 70 0.38 -18.14 2.29
C ALA A 70 -0.83 -17.63 3.09
N ARG A 71 -1.31 -16.40 2.82
CA ARG A 71 -2.26 -15.67 3.68
C ARG A 71 -3.52 -15.19 2.97
N GLY A 72 -3.58 -15.28 1.64
CA GLY A 72 -4.75 -14.96 0.83
C GLY A 72 -5.76 -16.11 0.87
N LYS A 73 -6.53 -16.18 1.95
CA LYS A 73 -7.76 -16.95 2.04
C LYS A 73 -8.93 -16.01 2.30
#